data_AF-Q8CKR6-F1
#
_entry.id   AF-Q8CKR6-F1
#
_cell.length_a   1.000
_cell.length_b   1.000
_cell.length_c   1.000
_cell.angle_alpha   90.00
_cell.angle_beta   90.00
_cell.angle_gamma   90.00
#
_symmetry.space_group_name_H-M   'P 1'
#
loop_
_entity.id
_entity.type
_entity.pdbx_description
1 polymer ?
#
loop_
_entity_poly.entity_id
_entity_poly.type
_entity_poly.pdbx_seq_one_letter_code
_entity_poly.pdbx_strand_id
1 'polypeptide(L)' 'MQPIYAPAPIIREVTLKAHPNIPALLNPVFATLDGPTLQKLNARIAVEGQDAKKVAANYLKDNGFIKN' A
#
# COMPACT_ATOMS: atom_id res chain seq x y z
N MET A 1 -25.23 5.29 10.59
CA MET A 1 -23.87 5.58 10.07
C MET A 1 -23.43 4.38 9.26
N GLN A 2 -22.85 4.58 8.06
CA GLN A 2 -22.32 3.46 7.28
C GLN A 2 -20.95 3.02 7.84
N PRO A 3 -20.60 1.73 7.80
CA PRO A 3 -19.29 1.26 8.24
C PRO A 3 -18.16 1.82 7.35
N ILE A 4 -17.03 2.21 7.96
CA ILE A 4 -15.81 2.60 7.25
C ILE A 4 -14.93 1.35 7.08
N TYR A 5 -14.53 1.06 5.84
CA TYR A 5 -13.62 -0.03 5.51
C TYR A 5 -12.28 0.52 5.00
N ALA A 6 -11.43 0.98 5.92
CA ALA A 6 -10.08 1.44 5.60
C ALA A 6 -9.10 0.27 5.56
N PRO A 7 -8.27 0.13 4.51
CA PRO A 7 -7.27 -0.94 4.44
C PRO A 7 -6.11 -0.66 5.39
N ALA A 8 -5.67 -1.69 6.11
CA ALA A 8 -4.51 -1.63 6.99
C ALA A 8 -3.74 -2.96 6.99
N PRO A 9 -2.40 -2.95 7.11
CA PRO A 9 -1.63 -4.16 7.34
C PRO A 9 -1.95 -4.77 8.70
N ILE A 10 -2.18 -6.09 8.73
CA ILE A 10 -2.32 -6.86 9.96
C ILE A 10 -1.13 -7.81 10.04
N ILE A 11 -0.39 -7.75 11.15
CA ILE A 11 0.83 -8.53 11.38
C ILE A 11 0.76 -9.25 12.73
N ARG A 12 1.26 -10.48 12.79
CA ARG A 12 1.37 -11.22 14.05
C ARG A 12 2.41 -10.55 14.96
N GLU A 13 2.12 -10.52 16.25
CA GLU A 13 2.99 -9.88 17.25
C GLU A 13 4.42 -10.42 17.23
N VAL A 14 4.59 -11.74 17.15
CA VAL A 14 5.92 -12.38 17.11
C VAL A 14 6.76 -11.91 15.92
N THR A 15 6.13 -11.68 14.76
CA THR A 15 6.81 -11.18 13.57
C THR A 15 7.12 -9.69 13.68
N LEU A 16 6.19 -8.90 14.22
CA LEU A 16 6.42 -7.48 14.45
C LEU A 16 7.55 -7.24 15.46
N LYS A 17 7.63 -8.06 16.52
CA LYS A 17 8.74 -8.01 17.49
C LYS A 17 10.08 -8.36 16.85
N ALA A 18 10.11 -9.29 15.90
CA ALA A 18 11.32 -9.62 15.14
C ALA A 18 11.72 -8.53 14.12
N HIS A 19 10.76 -7.72 13.66
CA HIS A 19 10.96 -6.65 12.67
C HIS A 19 10.29 -5.33 13.11
N PRO A 20 10.81 -4.68 14.16
CA PRO A 20 10.16 -3.52 14.77
C PRO A 20 10.18 -2.27 13.88
N ASN A 21 10.93 -2.29 12.78
CA ASN A 21 10.98 -1.21 11.79
C ASN A 21 9.79 -1.20 10.81
N ILE A 22 8.99 -2.28 10.74
CA ILE A 22 7.85 -2.39 9.82
C ILE A 22 6.87 -1.21 9.92
N PRO A 23 6.45 -0.74 11.11
CA PRO A 23 5.54 0.40 11.23
C PRO A 23 6.12 1.68 10.62
N ALA A 24 7.41 1.96 10.85
CA ALA A 24 8.07 3.14 10.29
C ALA A 24 8.14 3.10 8.76
N LEU A 25 8.19 1.90 8.17
CA LEU A 25 8.19 1.71 6.72
C LEU A 25 6.78 1.78 6.12
N LEU A 26 5.77 1.17 6.77
CA LEU A 26 4.43 1.04 6.20
C LEU A 26 3.51 2.22 6.52
N ASN A 27 3.68 2.89 7.66
CA ASN A 27 2.86 4.06 8.03
C ASN A 27 2.86 5.15 6.94
N PRO A 28 4.01 5.62 6.41
CA PRO A 28 3.99 6.64 5.37
C PRO A 28 3.41 6.13 4.05
N VAL A 29 3.54 4.84 3.74
CA VAL A 29 2.94 4.23 2.53
C VAL A 29 1.43 4.21 2.63
N PHE A 30 0.86 3.78 3.76
CA PHE A 30 -0.59 3.70 3.91
C PHE A 30 -1.25 5.07 4.11
N ALA A 31 -0.50 6.06 4.61
CA ALA A 31 -0.97 7.44 4.68
C ALA A 31 -1.26 8.06 3.30
N THR A 32 -0.64 7.54 2.22
CA THR A 32 -0.85 8.02 0.85
C THR A 32 -1.89 7.21 0.06
N LEU A 33 -2.46 6.15 0.64
CA LEU A 33 -3.45 5.27 -0.01
C LEU A 33 -4.89 5.72 0.29
N ASP A 34 -5.22 6.95 -0.09
CA ASP A 34 -6.59 7.46 -0.01
C ASP A 34 -7.53 6.84 -1.07
N GLY A 35 -8.83 7.13 -0.96
CA GLY A 35 -9.85 6.60 -1.86
C GLY A 35 -9.55 6.83 -3.34
N PRO A 36 -9.29 8.08 -3.79
CA PRO A 36 -8.92 8.37 -5.17
C PRO A 36 -7.64 7.66 -5.64
N THR A 37 -6.61 7.60 -4.78
CA THR A 37 -5.35 6.91 -5.11
C THR A 37 -5.58 5.42 -5.30
N LEU A 38 -6.30 4.77 -4.39
CA LEU A 38 -6.63 3.35 -4.50
C LEU A 38 -7.50 3.06 -5.73
N GLN A 39 -8.48 3.92 -6.05
CA GLN A 39 -9.29 3.78 -7.25
C GLN A 39 -8.44 3.84 -8.52
N LYS A 40 -7.50 4.78 -8.60
CA LYS A 40 -6.59 4.92 -9.75
C LYS A 40 -5.65 3.70 -9.89
N LEU A 41 -5.08 3.22 -8.78
CA LEU A 41 -4.22 2.04 -8.79
C LEU A 41 -4.99 0.78 -9.20
N ASN A 42 -6.20 0.60 -8.68
CA ASN A 42 -7.05 -0.54 -9.02
C ASN A 42 -7.54 -0.49 -10.48
N ALA A 43 -7.84 0.69 -11.02
CA ALA A 43 -8.24 0.87 -12.42
C ALA A 43 -7.15 0.42 -13.41
N ARG A 44 -5.87 0.74 -13.12
CA ARG A 44 -4.73 0.26 -13.93
C ARG A 44 -4.67 -1.25 -14.02
N ILE A 45 -5.08 -1.95 -12.97
CA ILE A 45 -5.06 -3.41 -12.92
C ILE A 45 -6.32 -3.97 -13.60
N ALA A 46 -7.49 -3.60 -13.10
CA ALA A 46 -8.76 -4.22 -13.48
C ALA A 46 -9.28 -3.77 -14.85
N VAL A 47 -8.94 -2.55 -15.30
CA VAL A 47 -9.44 -1.96 -16.55
C VAL A 47 -8.34 -1.96 -17.61
N GLU A 48 -7.14 -1.48 -17.27
CA GLU A 48 -6.04 -1.37 -18.23
C GLU A 48 -5.21 -2.68 -18.37
N GLY A 49 -5.46 -3.68 -17.53
CA GLY A 49 -4.80 -4.99 -17.60
C GLY A 49 -3.33 -4.99 -17.19
N GLN A 50 -2.86 -3.97 -16.44
CA GLN A 50 -1.49 -3.92 -15.96
C GLN A 50 -1.24 -4.96 -14.87
N ASP A 51 -0.01 -5.50 -14.84
CA ASP A 51 0.43 -6.40 -13.78
C ASP A 51 0.45 -5.68 -12.42
N ALA A 52 -0.22 -6.26 -11.43
CA ALA A 52 -0.37 -5.66 -10.10
C ALA A 52 0.98 -5.43 -9.39
N LYS A 53 1.96 -6.33 -9.59
CA LYS A 53 3.29 -6.18 -8.99
C LYS A 53 4.03 -5.00 -9.60
N LYS A 54 3.93 -4.79 -10.91
CA LYS A 54 4.47 -3.59 -11.59
C LYS A 54 3.77 -2.31 -11.12
N VAL A 55 2.45 -2.30 -11.00
CA VAL A 55 1.69 -1.13 -10.50
C VAL A 55 2.14 -0.77 -9.08
N ALA A 56 2.27 -1.75 -8.18
CA ALA A 56 2.75 -1.54 -6.82
C ALA A 56 4.20 -1.04 -6.79
N ALA A 57 5.10 -1.66 -7.55
CA ALA A 57 6.51 -1.26 -7.59
C ALA A 57 6.67 0.17 -8.12
N ASN A 58 5.95 0.53 -9.17
CA ASN A 58 5.98 1.88 -9.73
C ASN A 58 5.43 2.90 -8.71
N TYR A 59 4.30 2.61 -8.06
CA TYR A 59 3.76 3.49 -7.02
C TYR A 59 4.76 3.73 -5.89
N LEU A 60 5.44 2.68 -5.41
CA LEU A 60 6.43 2.81 -4.36
C LEU A 60 7.67 3.60 -4.81
N LYS A 61 8.10 3.46 -6.07
CA LYS A 61 9.21 4.24 -6.65
C LYS A 61 8.85 5.70 -6.85
N ASP A 62 7.68 5.98 -7.44
CA ASP A 62 7.20 7.33 -7.72
C ASP A 62 7.06 8.17 -6.45
N ASN A 63 6.76 7.54 -5.32
CA ASN A 63 6.67 8.17 -4.00
C ASN A 63 7.97 8.10 -3.18
N GLY A 64 9.05 7.55 -3.73
CA GLY A 64 10.35 7.48 -3.07
C GLY A 64 10.44 6.48 -1.91
N PHE A 65 9.49 5.55 -1.78
CA PHE A 65 9.50 4.52 -0.75
C PHE A 65 10.50 3.39 -1.02
N ILE A 66 10.84 3.15 -2.29
CA ILE A 66 11.88 2.20 -2.71
C ILE A 66 12.74 2.81 -3.83
N LYS A 67 13.94 2.28 -4.02
CA LYS A 67 14.85 2.71 -5.10
C LYS A 67 14.41 2.19 -6.46
N ASN A 68 14.85 2.89 -7.51
CA ASN A 68 14.68 2.49 -8.92
C ASN A 68 15.41 1.19 -9.27
#